data_AF-A0A625Y2J8-F1
#
_entry.id   AF-A0A625Y2J8-F1
#
_cell.length_a   1.000
_cell.length_b   1.000
_cell.length_c   1.000
_cell.angle_alpha   90.00
_cell.angle_beta   90.00
_cell.angle_gamma   90.00
#
_symmetry.space_group_name_H-M   'P 1'
#
loop_
_entity.id
_entity.type
_entity.pdbx_description
1 polymer ?
#
loop_
_entity_poly.entity_id
_entity_poly.type
_entity_poly.pdbx_seq_one_letter_code
_entity_poly.pdbx_strand_id
1 'polypeptide(L)'
;MSFFHANQREALNQSLAEVQGQINVSFEFFPPRTSEMEQTLWNSIDRLSSLKPKFVSVTYGANSGERDRTHSVIKGIKERTGLEAAPHLTCID
;
A
#
# COMPACT_ATOMS: atom_id res chain seq x y z
N MET A 1 -33.13 -18.37 -14.43
CA MET A 1 -32.20 -17.23 -14.20
C MET A 1 -31.40 -17.34 -12.90
N SER A 2 -31.97 -17.84 -11.78
CA SER A 2 -31.25 -17.94 -10.48
C SER A 2 -29.95 -18.78 -10.51
N PHE A 3 -29.97 -19.95 -11.18
CA PHE A 3 -28.81 -20.86 -11.19
C PHE A 3 -27.60 -20.35 -12.01
N PHE A 4 -27.81 -19.43 -12.95
CA PHE A 4 -26.71 -18.87 -13.75
C PHE A 4 -25.77 -18.02 -12.89
N HIS A 5 -26.33 -17.17 -12.02
CA HIS A 5 -25.55 -16.35 -11.10
C HIS A 5 -24.86 -17.19 -10.01
N ALA A 6 -25.52 -18.25 -9.52
CA ALA A 6 -24.91 -19.17 -8.56
C ALA A 6 -23.67 -19.87 -9.14
N ASN A 7 -23.80 -20.43 -10.36
CA ASN A 7 -22.69 -21.10 -11.04
C ASN A 7 -21.55 -20.13 -11.38
N GLN A 8 -21.86 -18.90 -11.82
CA GLN A 8 -20.83 -17.89 -12.07
C GLN A 8 -20.06 -17.52 -10.79
N ARG A 9 -20.75 -17.40 -9.66
CA ARG A 9 -20.11 -17.08 -8.37
C ARG A 9 -19.14 -18.19 -7.95
N GLU A 10 -19.55 -19.45 -8.07
CA GLU A 10 -18.69 -20.59 -7.73
C GLU A 10 -17.47 -20.68 -8.62
N ALA A 11 -17.65 -20.54 -9.94
CA ALA A 11 -16.54 -20.53 -10.89
C ALA A 11 -15.52 -19.41 -10.60
N LEU A 12 -16.00 -18.22 -10.23
CA LEU A 12 -15.16 -17.07 -9.94
C LEU A 12 -14.40 -17.24 -8.60
N ASN A 13 -15.06 -17.79 -7.58
CA ASN A 13 -14.43 -18.13 -6.31
C ASN A 13 -13.33 -19.18 -6.48
N GLN A 14 -13.59 -20.22 -7.28
CA GLN A 14 -12.63 -21.26 -7.59
C GLN A 14 -11.42 -20.68 -8.34
N SER A 15 -11.68 -19.86 -9.36
CA SER A 15 -10.63 -19.18 -10.12
C SER A 15 -9.75 -18.33 -9.20
N LEU A 16 -10.35 -17.58 -8.27
CA LEU A 16 -9.61 -16.74 -7.31
C LEU A 16 -8.73 -17.59 -6.37
N ALA A 17 -9.23 -18.73 -5.90
CA ALA A 17 -8.47 -19.64 -5.05
C ALA A 17 -7.22 -20.19 -5.76
N GLU A 18 -7.32 -20.43 -7.07
CA GLU A 18 -6.22 -20.97 -7.88
C GLU A 18 -5.09 -19.97 -8.16
N VAL A 19 -5.35 -18.66 -8.05
CA VAL A 19 -4.31 -17.62 -8.24
C VAL A 19 -3.44 -17.42 -6.98
N GLN A 20 -3.69 -18.17 -5.90
CA GLN A 20 -2.92 -18.03 -4.65
C GLN A 20 -1.41 -18.18 -4.90
N GLY A 21 -0.63 -17.21 -4.41
CA GLY A 21 0.83 -17.16 -4.58
C GLY A 21 1.32 -16.62 -5.92
N GLN A 22 0.43 -16.29 -6.85
CA GLN A 22 0.78 -15.73 -8.17
C GLN A 22 0.55 -14.20 -8.25
N ILE A 23 -0.09 -13.62 -7.24
CA ILE A 23 -0.43 -12.19 -7.20
C ILE A 23 0.66 -11.40 -6.49
N ASN A 24 1.22 -10.43 -7.20
CA ASN A 24 2.05 -9.38 -6.59
C ASN A 24 1.16 -8.23 -6.16
N VAL A 25 1.48 -7.62 -5.01
CA VAL A 25 0.77 -6.45 -4.48
C VAL A 25 1.73 -5.33 -4.16
N SER A 26 1.20 -4.11 -4.13
CA SER A 26 1.87 -2.90 -3.64
C SER A 26 0.87 -2.09 -2.81
N PHE A 27 1.39 -1.31 -1.86
CA PHE A 27 0.55 -0.47 -0.99
C PHE A 27 1.00 1.00 -1.07
N GLU A 28 0.03 1.90 -1.04
CA GLU A 28 0.26 3.33 -1.04
C GLU A 28 -0.13 3.95 0.30
N PHE A 29 0.75 4.81 0.81
CA PHE A 29 0.56 5.56 2.06
C PHE A 29 0.66 7.06 1.80
N PHE A 30 0.29 7.85 2.80
CA PHE A 30 0.47 9.30 2.79
C PHE A 30 1.18 9.77 4.07
N PRO A 31 1.92 10.89 4.02
CA PRO A 31 2.60 11.40 5.20
C PRO A 31 1.60 11.82 6.28
N PRO A 32 1.76 11.36 7.54
CA PRO A 32 0.82 11.68 8.61
C PRO A 32 0.94 13.16 8.99
N ARG A 33 -0.18 13.76 9.40
CA ARG A 33 -0.24 15.15 9.87
C ARG A 33 -0.40 15.29 11.38
N THR A 34 -0.70 14.18 12.07
CA THR A 34 -0.89 14.13 13.52
C THR A 34 -0.20 12.88 14.09
N SER A 35 0.08 12.92 15.38
CA SER A 35 0.68 11.80 16.14
C SER A 35 -0.14 10.52 16.06
N GLU A 36 -1.46 10.63 16.07
CA GLU A 36 -2.39 9.49 16.02
C GLU A 36 -2.35 8.82 14.64
N MET A 37 -2.27 9.63 13.58
CA MET A 37 -2.13 9.13 12.22
C MET A 37 -0.76 8.50 12.00
N GLU A 38 0.29 9.03 12.63
CA GLU A 38 1.63 8.44 12.58
C GLU A 38 1.65 7.05 13.22
N GLN A 39 1.05 6.87 14.39
CA GLN A 39 0.90 5.55 15.00
C GLN A 39 0.11 4.59 14.10
N THR A 40 -0.97 5.08 13.50
CA THR A 40 -1.81 4.28 12.58
C THR A 40 -1.03 3.84 11.34
N LEU A 41 -0.23 4.75 10.76
CA LEU A 41 0.63 4.47 9.62
C LEU A 41 1.64 3.36 9.95
N TRP A 42 2.36 3.48 11.07
CA TRP A 42 3.38 2.49 11.43
C TRP A 42 2.77 1.12 11.74
N ASN A 43 1.63 1.08 12.42
CA ASN A 43 0.88 -0.18 12.64
C ASN A 43 0.44 -0.81 11.32
N SER A 44 0.01 0.01 10.35
CA SER A 44 -0.41 -0.45 9.03
C SER A 44 0.76 -1.01 8.22
N ILE A 45 1.91 -0.32 8.25
CA ILE A 45 3.15 -0.76 7.59
C ILE A 45 3.60 -2.11 8.17
N ASP A 46 3.65 -2.26 9.49
CA ASP A 46 4.03 -3.53 10.12
C ASP A 46 3.09 -4.66 9.69
N ARG A 47 1.78 -4.41 9.71
CA ARG A 47 0.79 -5.41 9.31
C ARG A 47 0.94 -5.82 7.85
N LEU A 48 1.07 -4.85 6.95
CA LEU A 48 1.09 -5.09 5.50
C LEU A 48 2.46 -5.58 5.00
N SER A 49 3.55 -5.26 5.69
CA SER A 49 4.89 -5.75 5.36
C SER A 49 4.98 -7.29 5.42
N SER A 50 4.20 -7.91 6.30
CA SER A 50 4.12 -9.38 6.41
C SER A 50 3.59 -10.06 5.13
N LEU A 51 2.87 -9.32 4.29
CA LEU A 51 2.35 -9.80 3.00
C LEU A 51 3.40 -9.76 1.88
N LYS A 52 4.63 -9.31 2.16
CA LYS A 52 5.75 -9.19 1.22
C LYS A 52 5.35 -8.45 -0.08
N PRO A 53 4.86 -7.21 0.02
CA PRO A 53 4.56 -6.42 -1.17
C PRO A 53 5.81 -6.25 -2.01
N LYS A 54 5.62 -6.14 -3.33
CA LYS A 54 6.74 -5.93 -4.26
C LYS A 54 7.42 -4.59 -4.03
N PHE A 55 6.63 -3.57 -3.72
CA PHE A 55 7.08 -2.26 -3.26
C PHE A 55 5.94 -1.57 -2.50
N VAL A 56 6.27 -0.48 -1.82
CA VAL A 56 5.29 0.45 -1.26
C VAL A 56 5.57 1.87 -1.78
N SER A 57 4.54 2.70 -1.85
CA SER A 57 4.65 4.10 -2.25
C SER A 57 4.21 5.05 -1.16
N VAL A 58 4.76 6.26 -1.14
CA VAL A 58 4.31 7.35 -0.27
C VAL A 58 4.01 8.57 -1.12
N THR A 59 2.80 9.09 -0.98
CA THR A 59 2.33 10.25 -1.73
C THR A 59 3.07 11.55 -1.34
N TYR A 60 3.02 12.52 -2.24
CA TYR A 60 3.44 13.90 -2.00
C TYR A 60 2.34 14.84 -2.49
N GLY A 61 1.90 15.75 -1.63
CA GLY A 61 0.93 16.77 -2.01
C GLY A 61 1.64 17.90 -2.75
N ALA A 62 1.35 18.09 -4.04
CA ALA A 62 1.69 19.34 -4.72
C ALA A 62 1.07 20.53 -3.96
N ASN A 63 1.77 21.65 -3.88
CA ASN A 63 1.44 22.88 -3.15
C ASN A 63 1.40 22.75 -1.63
N SER A 64 1.86 21.62 -1.07
CA SER A 64 1.87 21.42 0.39
C SER A 64 3.13 21.98 1.06
N GLY A 65 4.25 22.08 0.34
CA GLY A 65 5.57 22.34 0.94
C GLY A 65 6.07 21.20 1.85
N GLU A 66 5.39 20.05 1.91
CA GLU A 66 5.65 18.97 2.88
C GLU A 66 6.59 17.86 2.36
N ARG A 67 7.54 18.19 1.44
CA ARG A 67 8.46 17.20 0.82
C ARG A 67 9.25 16.40 1.86
N ASP A 68 9.66 17.06 2.93
CA ASP A 68 10.42 16.46 4.03
C ASP A 68 9.64 15.36 4.75
N ARG A 69 8.31 15.47 4.83
CA ARG A 69 7.47 14.45 5.45
C ARG A 69 7.42 13.18 4.61
N THR A 70 7.23 13.31 3.29
CA THR A 70 7.31 12.17 2.36
C THR A 70 8.66 11.47 2.47
N HIS A 71 9.75 12.25 2.47
CA HIS A 71 11.11 11.69 2.59
C HIS A 71 11.34 10.97 3.94
N SER A 72 10.89 11.57 5.05
CA SER A 72 11.01 10.96 6.39
C SER A 72 10.31 9.61 6.48
N VAL A 73 9.07 9.53 5.97
CA VAL A 73 8.30 8.27 5.96
C VAL A 73 8.98 7.22 5.08
N ILE A 74 9.43 7.58 3.88
CA ILE A 74 10.15 6.66 2.98
C ILE A 74 11.40 6.10 3.67
N LYS A 75 12.20 6.95 4.30
CA LYS A 75 13.40 6.52 5.03
C LYS A 75 13.05 5.54 6.15
N GLY A 76 12.05 5.86 6.98
CA GLY A 76 11.63 4.99 8.07
C GLY A 76 11.07 3.64 7.60
N ILE A 77 10.33 3.60 6.48
CA ILE A 77 9.87 2.34 5.87
C ILE A 77 11.07 1.46 5.51
N LYS A 78 12.06 2.02 4.80
CA LYS A 78 13.24 1.26 4.36
C LYS A 78 14.05 0.73 5.53
N GLU A 79 14.26 1.55 6.56
CA GLU A 79 15.02 1.17 7.75
C GLU A 79 14.29 0.11 8.60
N ARG A 80 12.96 0.21 8.73
CA ARG A 80 12.16 -0.69 9.58
C ARG A 80 11.84 -2.03 8.91
N THR A 81 11.58 -2.03 7.61
CA THR A 81 11.02 -3.20 6.91
C THR A 81 11.95 -3.81 5.86
N GLY A 82 12.95 -3.05 5.37
CA GLY A 82 13.78 -3.44 4.23
C GLY A 82 13.03 -3.47 2.88
N LEU A 83 11.76 -3.08 2.83
CA LEU A 83 10.97 -3.04 1.61
C LEU A 83 11.45 -1.94 0.65
N GLU A 84 11.24 -2.16 -0.65
CA GLU A 84 11.39 -1.10 -1.65
C GLU A 84 10.29 -0.05 -1.45
N ALA A 85 10.71 1.20 -1.22
CA ALA A 85 9.81 2.32 -0.95
C ALA A 85 10.03 3.42 -2.00
N ALA A 86 8.97 3.76 -2.72
CA ALA A 86 8.96 4.71 -3.82
C ALA A 86 8.30 6.04 -3.40
N PRO A 87 9.05 7.16 -3.32
CA PRO A 87 8.43 8.47 -3.12
C PRO A 87 7.68 8.90 -4.38
N HIS A 88 6.46 9.41 -4.21
CA HIS A 88 5.85 10.22 -5.25
C HIS A 88 6.54 11.58 -5.31
N LEU A 89 6.80 12.06 -6.51
CA LEU A 89 7.43 13.34 -6.76
C LEU A 89 6.62 14.10 -7.81
N THR A 90 6.14 15.29 -7.46
CA THR A 90 5.50 16.18 -8.43
C THR A 90 6.50 17.20 -8.96
N CYS A 91 6.34 17.58 -10.23
CA CYS A 91 7.17 18.62 -10.87
C CYS A 91 6.55 20.02 -10.75
N ILE A 92 5.40 20.11 -10.09
CA ILE A 92 4.72 21.34 -9.70
C ILE A 92 4.71 21.34 -8.17
N ASP A 93 5.14 22.47 -7.63
CA ASP A 93 5.00 22.85 -6.21
C ASP A 93 3.64 23.59 -5.74
#